data_AF-A0A7Y2DSA6-F1
#
_entry.id   AF-A0A7Y2DSA6-F1
#
_cell.length_a   1.000
_cell.length_b   1.000
_cell.length_c   1.000
_cell.angle_alpha   90.00
_cell.angle_beta   90.00
_cell.angle_gamma   90.00
#
_symmetry.space_group_name_H-M   'P 1'
#
loop_
_entity.id
_entity.type
_entity.pdbx_description
1 polymer ?
#
loop_
_entity_poly.entity_id
_entity_poly.type
_entity_poly.pdbx_seq_one_letter_code
_entity_poly.pdbx_strand_id
1 'polypeptide(L)'
;MKRSILISLITILILSVFVSAQSNSGRQMVMDDGYTFFIAKPVKGRNAKNSGDIDIGWRLQPSLRLMGTFPDNSGFRIVVRKNAKQLSKFFCTAYVYRRGDDRNLNARRNYGEVPFDDFIQLNRCSNENKPIKPTGMMDVEVYYVDGDTDEEKLVRKHRIDVRKMPWIKGFKGATYRGVSEYVVQRHAEAAVGIIHIANGRGSNYINGSSLSSKPFNTDVRSTGTNGKLMLYLSISPGKKKSMNGYIRCSVNGQRIKLVDDKFKPRWVNRSYFYDSALAYRQTPKFQERVVFTYMIGALPLLTGERDVGTKIEDHPGKWECSVLEDGEVIRKIRFEVGSDGKIVPHPEQQSGNVNLYYNAFLVDVEIPKGGASIDERLMPQQEAGFFYGIPWTTRTGKAAAAGVSKKGKPYPVLPK
;
A
#
# COMPACT_ATOMS: atom_id res chain seq x y z
N MET A 1 -65.36 -30.35 27.10
CA MET A 1 -64.90 -28.96 27.35
C MET A 1 -63.45 -28.85 26.92
N LYS A 2 -63.19 -28.13 25.83
CA LYS A 2 -61.86 -27.90 25.24
C LYS A 2 -61.28 -26.62 25.86
N ARG A 3 -60.04 -26.64 26.34
CA ARG A 3 -59.25 -25.44 26.63
C ARG A 3 -57.94 -25.52 25.86
N SER A 4 -57.89 -24.79 24.75
CA SER A 4 -56.68 -24.51 23.98
C SER A 4 -55.90 -23.40 24.67
N ILE A 5 -54.63 -23.64 25.00
CA ILE A 5 -53.69 -22.64 25.49
C ILE A 5 -52.92 -22.11 24.28
N LEU A 6 -53.17 -20.84 23.95
CA LEU A 6 -52.50 -20.08 22.90
C LEU A 6 -51.23 -19.48 23.50
N ILE A 7 -50.05 -20.02 23.17
CA ILE A 7 -48.76 -19.42 23.54
C ILE A 7 -48.36 -18.47 22.42
N SER A 8 -48.46 -17.17 22.70
CA SER A 8 -48.06 -16.09 21.81
C SER A 8 -46.54 -15.87 21.92
N LEU A 9 -45.80 -16.25 20.88
CA LEU A 9 -44.36 -16.01 20.78
C LEU A 9 -44.14 -14.57 20.28
N ILE A 10 -43.72 -13.67 21.18
CA ILE A 10 -43.29 -12.31 20.81
C ILE A 10 -41.80 -12.37 20.43
N THR A 11 -41.52 -12.35 19.13
CA THR A 11 -40.16 -12.20 18.59
C THR A 11 -39.76 -10.73 18.64
N ILE A 12 -38.99 -10.33 19.65
CA ILE A 12 -38.37 -9.00 19.72
C ILE A 12 -37.20 -8.96 18.73
N LEU A 13 -37.42 -8.31 17.59
CA LEU A 13 -36.38 -7.99 16.62
C LEU A 13 -35.53 -6.83 17.18
N ILE A 14 -34.40 -7.14 17.81
CA ILE A 14 -33.40 -6.12 18.18
C ILE A 14 -32.66 -5.76 16.89
N LEU A 15 -33.08 -4.68 16.21
CA LEU A 15 -32.26 -4.01 15.21
C LEU A 15 -31.10 -3.33 15.93
N SER A 16 -29.95 -4.02 15.99
CA SER A 16 -28.68 -3.41 16.35
C SER A 16 -28.27 -2.47 15.22
N VAL A 17 -28.68 -1.21 15.28
CA VAL A 17 -28.14 -0.16 14.44
C VAL A 17 -26.71 0.11 14.93
N PHE A 18 -25.73 -0.58 14.34
CA PHE A 18 -24.32 -0.24 14.48
C PHE A 18 -24.08 1.07 13.74
N VAL A 19 -24.35 2.20 14.39
CA VAL A 19 -23.79 3.50 13.97
C VAL A 19 -22.32 3.47 14.38
N SER A 20 -21.47 2.85 13.55
CA SER A 20 -20.02 2.98 13.67
C SER A 20 -19.61 4.35 13.12
N ALA A 21 -19.96 5.41 13.84
CA ALA A 21 -19.28 6.69 13.70
C ALA A 21 -17.86 6.47 14.23
N GLN A 22 -16.93 6.20 13.32
CA GLN A 22 -15.50 6.09 13.64
C GLN A 22 -15.03 7.51 14.00
N SER A 23 -15.18 7.91 15.27
CA SER A 23 -14.59 9.13 15.78
C SER A 23 -13.07 8.99 15.67
N ASN A 24 -12.45 9.75 14.78
CA ASN A 24 -10.99 9.75 14.53
C ASN A 24 -10.15 10.31 15.70
N SER A 25 -10.67 10.32 16.93
CA SER A 25 -9.95 10.69 18.14
C SER A 25 -9.59 9.42 18.92
N GLY A 26 -8.30 9.05 18.94
CA GLY A 26 -7.78 8.10 19.93
C GLY A 26 -7.26 6.74 19.41
N ARG A 27 -6.90 6.60 18.13
CA ARG A 27 -6.21 5.37 17.70
C ARG A 27 -4.81 5.33 18.30
N GLN A 28 -4.57 4.34 19.15
CA GLN A 28 -3.26 4.12 19.78
C GLN A 28 -2.71 2.75 19.40
N MET A 29 -1.44 2.71 18.97
CA MET A 29 -0.74 1.49 18.56
C MET A 29 -1.42 0.72 17.42
N VAL A 30 -1.94 1.44 16.42
CA VAL A 30 -2.58 0.84 15.24
C VAL A 30 -1.65 0.97 14.04
N MET A 31 -1.26 -0.16 13.43
CA MET A 31 -0.37 -0.18 12.26
C MET A 31 -1.07 0.47 11.06
N ASP A 32 -0.38 1.28 10.28
CA ASP A 32 -0.86 1.68 8.96
C ASP A 32 -0.34 0.70 7.89
N ASP A 33 -1.22 -0.19 7.48
CA ASP A 33 -0.94 -1.24 6.50
C ASP A 33 -0.66 -0.65 5.11
N GLY A 34 -1.27 0.49 4.77
CA GLY A 34 -1.07 1.13 3.47
C GLY A 34 0.29 1.83 3.32
N TYR A 35 0.94 2.19 4.43
CA TYR A 35 2.31 2.72 4.43
C TYR A 35 3.37 1.61 4.47
N THR A 36 3.00 0.46 5.03
CA THR A 36 3.87 -0.70 5.22
C THR A 36 4.50 -1.10 3.90
N PHE A 37 5.81 -1.30 3.90
CA PHE A 37 6.54 -1.72 2.71
C PHE A 37 7.81 -2.48 3.07
N PHE A 38 7.99 -3.67 2.49
CA PHE A 38 9.15 -4.51 2.71
C PHE A 38 10.03 -4.63 1.47
N ILE A 39 11.34 -4.52 1.70
CA ILE A 39 12.35 -4.63 0.65
C ILE A 39 13.35 -5.69 1.08
N ALA A 40 13.65 -6.62 0.19
CA ALA A 40 14.79 -7.53 0.37
C ALA A 40 15.99 -6.93 -0.36
N LYS A 41 16.94 -6.35 0.37
CA LYS A 41 18.17 -5.78 -0.21
C LYS A 41 19.26 -6.85 -0.26
N PRO A 42 19.95 -7.04 -1.39
CA PRO A 42 21.11 -7.93 -1.43
C PRO A 42 22.21 -7.41 -0.50
N VAL A 43 22.93 -8.33 0.13
CA VAL A 43 24.14 -8.05 0.91
C VAL A 43 25.32 -8.66 0.17
N LYS A 44 26.37 -7.87 0.00
CA LYS A 44 27.57 -8.23 -0.77
C LYS A 44 28.72 -8.54 0.18
N GLY A 45 29.43 -9.61 -0.09
CA GLY A 45 30.75 -9.89 0.49
C GLY A 45 31.84 -9.71 -0.56
N ARG A 46 33.10 -9.58 -0.12
CA ARG A 46 34.24 -9.53 -1.03
C ARG A 46 34.88 -10.90 -1.17
N ASN A 47 35.13 -11.34 -2.40
CA ASN A 47 35.87 -12.56 -2.67
C ASN A 47 37.37 -12.32 -2.46
N ALA A 48 37.98 -13.05 -1.53
CA ALA A 48 39.41 -12.95 -1.26
C ALA A 48 40.29 -13.32 -2.45
N LYS A 49 39.82 -14.17 -3.38
CA LYS A 49 40.63 -14.71 -4.49
C LYS A 49 40.69 -13.80 -5.71
N ASN A 50 39.64 -13.02 -5.99
CA ASN A 50 39.55 -12.25 -7.24
C ASN A 50 39.00 -10.83 -7.05
N SER A 51 38.90 -10.34 -5.80
CA SER A 51 38.32 -9.02 -5.45
C SER A 51 36.90 -8.77 -5.97
N GLY A 52 36.19 -9.79 -6.47
CA GLY A 52 34.82 -9.66 -6.94
C GLY A 52 33.79 -9.67 -5.80
N ASP A 53 32.62 -9.07 -6.03
CA ASP A 53 31.49 -9.18 -5.11
C ASP A 53 30.90 -10.60 -5.15
N ILE A 54 30.65 -11.17 -3.97
CA ILE A 54 29.90 -12.42 -3.80
C ILE A 54 28.58 -12.13 -3.08
N ASP A 55 27.57 -12.91 -3.45
CA ASP A 55 26.28 -12.92 -2.78
C ASP A 55 26.39 -13.64 -1.42
N ILE A 56 26.21 -12.89 -0.33
CA ILE A 56 26.23 -13.46 1.03
C ILE A 56 24.84 -13.54 1.66
N GLY A 57 23.78 -13.20 0.90
CA GLY A 57 22.40 -13.18 1.35
C GLY A 57 21.70 -11.85 1.11
N TRP A 58 20.68 -11.58 1.91
CA TRP A 58 19.88 -10.37 1.82
C TRP A 58 19.48 -9.86 3.20
N ARG A 59 19.01 -8.63 3.29
CA ARG A 59 18.48 -8.02 4.51
C ARG A 59 17.10 -7.44 4.26
N LEU A 60 16.26 -7.48 5.29
CA LEU A 60 14.96 -6.83 5.26
C LEU A 60 15.13 -5.34 5.55
N GLN A 61 14.54 -4.50 4.72
CA GLN A 61 14.49 -3.06 4.88
C GLN A 61 13.01 -2.62 4.87
N PRO A 62 12.39 -2.42 6.04
CA PRO A 62 11.00 -2.03 6.13
C PRO A 62 10.79 -0.51 6.04
N SER A 63 9.59 -0.11 5.62
CA SER A 63 9.01 1.21 5.85
C SER A 63 7.71 0.98 6.61
N LEU A 64 7.56 1.58 7.79
CA LEU A 64 6.49 1.28 8.75
C LEU A 64 5.91 2.59 9.27
N ARG A 65 4.62 2.60 9.58
CA ARG A 65 3.95 3.70 10.29
C ARG A 65 2.99 3.09 11.30
N LEU A 66 3.03 3.59 12.52
CA LEU A 66 2.15 3.20 13.62
C LEU A 66 1.46 4.47 14.12
N MET A 67 0.14 4.46 14.18
CA MET A 67 -0.69 5.58 14.63
C MET A 67 -0.85 5.55 16.15
N GLY A 68 -0.75 6.72 16.77
CA GLY A 68 -0.76 6.93 18.21
C GLY A 68 0.24 7.98 18.65
N THR A 69 0.15 8.37 19.92
CA THR A 69 1.13 9.25 20.57
C THR A 69 2.20 8.39 21.23
N PHE A 70 3.47 8.71 21.00
CA PHE A 70 4.61 7.92 21.48
C PHE A 70 5.66 8.85 22.10
N PRO A 71 6.46 8.41 23.09
CA PRO A 71 7.60 9.17 23.59
C PRO A 71 8.76 9.23 22.59
N ASP A 72 9.69 10.16 22.78
CA ASP A 72 10.87 10.30 21.93
C ASP A 72 11.73 9.04 22.02
N ASN A 73 12.63 8.82 21.06
CA ASN A 73 13.49 7.63 20.98
C ASN A 73 12.77 6.27 20.83
N SER A 74 11.43 6.26 20.81
CA SER A 74 10.63 5.10 20.44
C SER A 74 11.05 4.52 19.08
N GLY A 75 10.76 3.24 18.87
CA GLY A 75 11.17 2.58 17.63
C GLY A 75 10.45 1.29 17.32
N PHE A 76 11.02 0.56 16.37
CA PHE A 76 10.52 -0.74 15.96
C PHE A 76 11.58 -1.82 16.16
N ARG A 77 11.20 -2.93 16.80
CA ARG A 77 11.94 -4.19 16.75
C ARG A 77 11.34 -5.03 15.62
N ILE A 78 12.18 -5.45 14.67
CA ILE A 78 11.76 -6.29 13.56
C ILE A 78 12.43 -7.65 13.70
N VAL A 79 11.62 -8.71 13.68
CA VAL A 79 12.05 -10.10 13.76
C VAL A 79 11.62 -10.83 12.49
N VAL A 80 12.58 -11.44 11.79
CA VAL A 80 12.32 -12.26 10.60
C VAL A 80 12.51 -13.73 10.96
N ARG A 81 11.50 -14.56 10.68
CA ARG A 81 11.50 -15.99 10.97
C ARG A 81 11.22 -16.82 9.72
N LYS A 82 11.69 -18.06 9.75
CA LYS A 82 11.27 -19.11 8.82
C LYS A 82 11.13 -20.43 9.58
N ASN A 83 9.96 -21.05 9.50
CA ASN A 83 9.64 -22.28 10.24
C ASN A 83 9.97 -22.12 11.74
N ALA A 84 9.44 -21.07 12.38
CA ALA A 84 9.70 -20.64 13.76
C ALA A 84 11.14 -20.22 14.10
N LYS A 85 12.15 -20.58 13.30
CA LYS A 85 13.55 -20.18 13.51
C LYS A 85 13.74 -18.69 13.22
N GLN A 86 14.26 -17.94 14.20
CA GLN A 86 14.68 -16.55 14.02
C GLN A 86 15.90 -16.47 13.10
N LEU A 87 15.77 -15.73 12.00
CA LEU A 87 16.82 -15.49 11.01
C LEU A 87 17.50 -14.14 11.22
N SER A 88 16.73 -13.12 11.63
CA SER A 88 17.24 -11.79 11.93
C SER A 88 16.37 -11.12 13.01
N LYS A 89 17.00 -10.29 13.82
CA LYS A 89 16.38 -9.40 14.81
C LYS A 89 17.18 -8.11 14.85
N PHE A 90 16.51 -6.98 14.71
CA PHE A 90 17.14 -5.67 14.78
C PHE A 90 16.16 -4.61 15.29
N PHE A 91 16.72 -3.56 15.88
CA PHE A 91 15.99 -2.40 16.37
C PHE A 91 16.29 -1.19 15.50
N CYS A 92 15.28 -0.35 15.32
CA CYS A 92 15.38 0.91 14.61
C CYS A 92 14.61 1.98 15.37
N THR A 93 15.32 3.00 15.86
CA THR A 93 14.68 4.24 16.30
C THR A 93 13.89 4.84 15.14
N ALA A 94 12.70 5.34 15.42
CA ALA A 94 11.80 5.85 14.41
C ALA A 94 11.49 7.33 14.65
N TYR A 95 11.01 8.01 13.60
CA TYR A 95 10.61 9.40 13.69
C TYR A 95 9.24 9.48 14.36
N VAL A 96 9.18 10.15 15.50
CA VAL A 96 7.93 10.42 16.21
C VAL A 96 7.37 11.77 15.77
N TYR A 97 6.11 11.76 15.37
CA TYR A 97 5.34 12.95 15.06
C TYR A 97 4.23 13.12 16.10
N ARG A 98 4.26 14.25 16.80
CA ARG A 98 3.14 14.69 17.63
C ARG A 98 2.58 15.97 17.04
N ARG A 99 1.27 16.00 16.84
CA ARG A 99 0.53 17.16 16.35
C ARG A 99 0.72 18.36 17.27
N GLY A 100 0.75 18.12 18.59
CA GLY A 100 0.98 19.17 19.59
C GLY A 100 2.32 19.88 19.46
N ASP A 101 3.34 19.19 18.93
CA ASP A 101 4.70 19.72 18.78
C ASP A 101 4.90 20.46 17.44
N ASP A 102 3.94 20.34 16.49
CA ASP A 102 4.08 20.96 15.17
C ASP A 102 3.82 22.48 15.25
N ARG A 103 4.92 23.25 15.31
CA ARG A 103 4.88 24.72 15.33
C ARG A 103 4.07 25.33 14.19
N ASN A 104 4.05 24.70 13.01
CA ASN A 104 3.29 25.21 11.87
C ASN A 104 1.78 25.03 12.08
N LEU A 105 1.35 23.99 12.79
CA LEU A 105 -0.06 23.81 13.19
C LEU A 105 -0.42 24.74 14.35
N ASN A 106 0.48 24.91 15.33
CA ASN A 106 0.27 25.82 16.45
C ASN A 106 0.14 27.29 16.02
N ALA A 107 0.92 27.71 15.03
CA ALA A 107 0.78 29.04 14.41
C ALA A 107 -0.54 29.20 13.61
N ARG A 108 -1.29 28.11 13.41
CA ARG A 108 -2.55 28.03 12.63
C ARG A 108 -3.74 27.62 13.51
N ARG A 109 -3.70 27.84 14.82
CA ARG A 109 -4.78 27.52 15.78
C ARG A 109 -6.17 28.09 15.42
N ASN A 110 -6.24 29.13 14.59
CA ASN A 110 -7.51 29.71 14.12
C ASN A 110 -8.27 28.85 13.08
N TYR A 111 -7.71 27.73 12.60
CA TYR A 111 -8.26 26.98 11.46
C TYR A 111 -8.95 25.65 11.86
N GLY A 112 -9.34 25.50 13.12
CA GLY A 112 -10.02 24.32 13.64
C GLY A 112 -9.07 23.16 13.96
N GLU A 113 -9.55 22.21 14.76
CA GLU A 113 -8.80 20.99 15.05
C GLU A 113 -8.57 20.19 13.77
N VAL A 114 -7.31 19.90 13.47
CA VAL A 114 -6.96 19.05 12.35
C VAL A 114 -7.03 17.59 12.81
N PRO A 115 -7.94 16.75 12.28
CA PRO A 115 -8.29 15.48 12.90
C PRO A 115 -7.45 14.30 12.38
N PHE A 116 -6.13 14.47 12.22
CA PHE A 116 -5.25 13.35 11.90
C PHE A 116 -4.45 12.90 13.13
N ASP A 117 -4.09 11.62 13.16
CA ASP A 117 -3.44 10.98 14.30
C ASP A 117 -1.96 11.39 14.44
N ASP A 118 -1.49 11.45 15.68
CA ASP A 118 -0.06 11.31 15.96
C ASP A 118 0.45 9.99 15.37
N PHE A 119 1.75 9.93 15.07
CA PHE A 119 2.33 8.69 14.56
C PHE A 119 3.81 8.57 14.85
N ILE A 120 4.30 7.33 14.79
CA ILE A 120 5.71 7.02 14.66
C ILE A 120 5.94 6.34 13.32
N GLN A 121 6.98 6.76 12.60
CA GLN A 121 7.30 6.25 11.26
C GLN A 121 8.77 5.84 11.14
N LEU A 122 8.98 4.73 10.44
CA LEU A 122 10.28 4.22 10.07
C LEU A 122 10.43 4.23 8.55
N ASN A 123 11.56 4.71 8.07
CA ASN A 123 11.90 4.65 6.66
C ASN A 123 13.24 3.97 6.47
N ARG A 124 13.22 2.80 5.84
CA ARG A 124 14.40 2.18 5.22
C ARG A 124 15.54 1.83 6.18
N CYS A 125 15.25 1.58 7.45
CA CYS A 125 16.26 1.02 8.37
C CYS A 125 16.51 -0.46 8.08
N SER A 126 17.69 -0.98 8.39
CA SER A 126 18.01 -2.41 8.25
C SER A 126 19.32 -2.75 8.97
N ASN A 127 19.55 -4.04 9.21
CA ASN A 127 20.79 -4.55 9.79
C ASN A 127 21.70 -5.14 8.71
N GLU A 128 22.84 -4.50 8.44
CA GLU A 128 23.83 -4.94 7.44
C GLU A 128 24.66 -6.14 7.90
N ASN A 129 24.83 -6.29 9.21
CA ASN A 129 25.81 -7.21 9.79
C ASN A 129 25.29 -8.66 9.91
N LYS A 130 24.00 -8.89 9.65
CA LYS A 130 23.35 -10.22 9.76
C LYS A 130 22.55 -10.55 8.50
N PRO A 131 23.22 -10.88 7.39
CA PRO A 131 22.54 -11.25 6.16
C PRO A 131 21.74 -12.56 6.34
N ILE A 132 20.53 -12.57 5.81
CA ILE A 132 19.65 -13.73 5.74
C ILE A 132 19.98 -14.48 4.45
N LYS A 133 20.34 -15.76 4.58
CA LYS A 133 20.60 -16.65 3.43
C LYS A 133 19.35 -17.32 2.84
N PRO A 134 18.43 -17.89 3.63
CA PRO A 134 17.29 -18.61 3.06
C PRO A 134 16.33 -17.65 2.35
N THR A 135 15.59 -18.20 1.37
CA THR A 135 14.50 -17.55 0.62
C THR A 135 13.21 -18.35 0.76
N GLY A 136 12.10 -17.85 0.21
CA GLY A 136 10.74 -18.40 0.28
C GLY A 136 9.87 -17.65 1.28
N MET A 137 8.81 -18.33 1.75
CA MET A 137 7.89 -17.80 2.77
C MET A 137 8.61 -17.53 4.10
N MET A 138 8.33 -16.38 4.69
CA MET A 138 8.87 -15.91 5.97
C MET A 138 7.83 -15.15 6.75
N ASP A 139 7.94 -15.23 8.07
CA ASP A 139 7.15 -14.45 9.00
C ASP A 139 7.96 -13.23 9.43
N VAL A 140 7.32 -12.06 9.42
CA VAL A 140 7.90 -10.81 9.91
C VAL A 140 7.04 -10.32 11.07
N GLU A 141 7.64 -10.28 12.25
CA GLU A 141 7.01 -9.74 13.45
C GLU A 141 7.53 -8.33 13.67
N VAL A 142 6.60 -7.38 13.79
CA VAL A 142 6.88 -5.97 14.03
C VAL A 142 6.43 -5.66 15.45
N TYR A 143 7.39 -5.30 16.31
CA TYR A 143 7.11 -4.82 17.65
C TYR A 143 7.38 -3.31 17.71
N TYR A 144 6.52 -2.60 18.41
CA TYR A 144 6.81 -1.30 18.96
C TYR A 144 7.74 -1.45 20.17
N VAL A 145 8.67 -0.51 20.34
CA VAL A 145 9.51 -0.38 21.54
C VAL A 145 9.30 1.03 22.08
N ASP A 146 8.87 1.11 23.33
CA ASP A 146 8.70 2.38 24.03
C ASP A 146 10.05 3.03 24.32
N GLY A 147 10.15 4.34 24.07
CA GLY A 147 11.40 5.08 24.22
C GLY A 147 11.73 5.53 25.65
N ASP A 148 10.75 5.52 26.56
CA ASP A 148 10.92 5.87 27.96
C ASP A 148 11.10 4.61 28.83
N THR A 149 10.41 3.51 28.50
CA THR A 149 10.37 2.29 29.34
C THR A 149 11.04 1.07 28.76
N ASP A 150 11.48 1.11 27.49
CA ASP A 150 11.96 -0.04 26.71
C ASP A 150 10.94 -1.20 26.56
N GLU A 151 9.69 -0.99 26.94
CA GLU A 151 8.65 -2.02 26.82
C GLU A 151 8.39 -2.40 25.35
N GLU A 152 8.26 -3.70 25.10
CA GLU A 152 8.04 -4.24 23.77
C GLU A 152 6.62 -4.73 23.58
N LYS A 153 5.96 -4.27 22.51
CA LYS A 153 4.63 -4.73 22.15
C LYS A 153 4.57 -5.18 20.70
N LEU A 154 4.13 -6.40 20.45
CA LEU A 154 3.85 -6.88 19.10
C LEU A 154 2.67 -6.08 18.52
N VAL A 155 2.90 -5.37 17.42
CA VAL A 155 1.86 -4.54 16.78
C VAL A 155 1.33 -5.15 15.47
N ARG A 156 2.15 -5.94 14.76
CA ARG A 156 1.70 -6.58 13.52
C ARG A 156 2.54 -7.82 13.18
N LYS A 157 1.91 -8.80 12.54
CA LYS A 157 2.57 -9.94 11.88
C LYS A 157 2.30 -9.87 10.39
N HIS A 158 3.35 -10.08 9.60
CA HIS A 158 3.29 -10.13 8.15
C HIS A 158 3.86 -11.47 7.67
N ARG A 159 3.45 -11.87 6.47
CA ARG A 159 3.97 -13.04 5.79
C ARG A 159 4.46 -12.61 4.41
N ILE A 160 5.77 -12.71 4.20
CA ILE A 160 6.43 -12.31 2.94
C ILE A 160 7.01 -13.52 2.22
N ASP A 161 6.98 -13.49 0.89
CA ASP A 161 7.68 -14.47 0.05
C ASP A 161 8.89 -13.81 -0.60
N VAL A 162 10.09 -14.16 -0.14
CA VAL A 162 11.34 -13.63 -0.67
C VAL A 162 11.86 -14.55 -1.75
N ARG A 163 12.07 -14.03 -2.96
CA ARG A 163 12.59 -14.79 -4.10
C ARG A 163 13.99 -14.34 -4.44
N LYS A 164 14.90 -15.29 -4.60
CA LYS A 164 16.26 -15.04 -5.10
C LYS A 164 16.24 -14.93 -6.62
N MET A 165 16.85 -13.89 -7.16
CA MET A 165 17.01 -13.65 -8.59
C MET A 165 18.50 -13.66 -8.93
N PRO A 166 19.05 -14.78 -9.42
CA PRO A 166 20.45 -14.85 -9.79
C PRO A 166 20.81 -13.79 -10.80
N TRP A 167 21.87 -13.02 -10.51
CA TRP A 167 22.43 -12.09 -11.46
C TRP A 167 23.56 -12.78 -12.22
N ILE A 168 23.36 -12.97 -13.51
CA ILE A 168 24.31 -13.61 -14.40
C ILE A 168 24.78 -12.56 -15.39
N LYS A 169 26.06 -12.22 -15.38
CA LYS A 169 26.67 -11.39 -16.41
C LYS A 169 27.42 -12.29 -17.38
N GLY A 170 27.15 -12.15 -18.67
CA GLY A 170 27.81 -12.92 -19.73
C GLY A 170 28.88 -12.11 -20.45
N PHE A 171 29.83 -12.79 -21.08
CA PHE A 171 30.59 -12.32 -22.24
C PHE A 171 30.82 -13.50 -23.19
N LYS A 172 31.26 -13.25 -24.43
CA LYS A 172 31.49 -14.34 -25.40
C LYS A 172 32.49 -15.34 -24.82
N GLY A 173 32.02 -16.57 -24.54
CA GLY A 173 32.84 -17.66 -24.01
C GLY A 173 32.86 -17.82 -22.48
N ALA A 174 32.26 -16.91 -21.69
CA ALA A 174 32.13 -17.14 -20.25
C ALA A 174 30.93 -16.41 -19.62
N THR A 175 30.38 -17.01 -18.56
CA THR A 175 29.41 -16.34 -17.69
C THR A 175 30.01 -16.23 -16.29
N TYR A 176 29.71 -15.13 -15.61
CA TYR A 176 30.00 -14.98 -14.20
C TYR A 176 28.72 -14.66 -13.43
N ARG A 177 28.55 -15.37 -12.32
CA ARG A 177 27.54 -15.04 -11.33
C ARG A 177 28.07 -13.89 -10.51
N GLY A 178 27.36 -12.77 -10.48
CA GLY A 178 27.62 -11.77 -9.45
C GLY A 178 26.58 -11.85 -8.35
N VAL A 179 26.35 -10.72 -7.69
CA VAL A 179 25.45 -10.66 -6.53
C VAL A 179 24.01 -10.85 -6.99
N SER A 180 23.34 -11.88 -6.47
CA SER A 180 21.92 -12.07 -6.75
C SER A 180 21.10 -10.91 -6.22
N GLU A 181 20.01 -10.61 -6.90
CA GLU A 181 18.98 -9.74 -6.38
C GLU A 181 17.96 -10.55 -5.56
N TYR A 182 17.21 -9.86 -4.70
CA TYR A 182 16.20 -10.48 -3.86
C TYR A 182 14.90 -9.68 -3.94
N VAL A 183 13.77 -10.37 -4.10
CA VAL A 183 12.47 -9.73 -4.35
C VAL A 183 11.49 -10.19 -3.30
N VAL A 184 10.82 -9.25 -2.62
CA VAL A 184 9.58 -9.55 -1.91
C VAL A 184 8.47 -9.59 -2.96
N GLN A 185 7.81 -10.74 -3.12
CA GLN A 185 6.65 -10.89 -3.99
C GLN A 185 5.56 -9.87 -3.60
N ARG A 186 4.86 -9.31 -4.59
CA ARG A 186 3.72 -8.38 -4.38
C ARG A 186 2.58 -8.55 -5.39
N HIS A 187 2.54 -9.68 -6.11
CA HIS A 187 1.47 -9.99 -7.07
C HIS A 187 0.06 -9.96 -6.44
N ALA A 188 -0.04 -10.36 -5.17
CA ALA A 188 -1.29 -10.34 -4.41
C ALA A 188 -1.82 -8.91 -4.13
N GLU A 189 -0.96 -7.91 -4.22
CA GLU A 189 -1.35 -6.51 -4.03
C GLU A 189 -1.98 -5.88 -5.28
N ALA A 190 -2.00 -6.58 -6.42
CA ALA A 190 -2.57 -6.03 -7.65
C ALA A 190 -4.08 -5.72 -7.54
N ALA A 191 -4.78 -6.41 -6.63
CA ALA A 191 -6.18 -6.15 -6.28
C ALA A 191 -6.38 -5.00 -5.28
N VAL A 192 -5.30 -4.35 -4.82
CA VAL A 192 -5.34 -3.32 -3.78
C VAL A 192 -5.27 -1.94 -4.39
N GLY A 193 -6.25 -1.10 -4.07
CA GLY A 193 -6.22 0.33 -4.33
C GLY A 193 -6.46 1.11 -3.05
N ILE A 194 -5.87 2.30 -2.94
CA ILE A 194 -6.16 3.25 -1.87
C ILE A 194 -6.60 4.56 -2.52
N ILE A 195 -7.72 5.12 -2.07
CA ILE A 195 -8.05 6.53 -2.26
C ILE A 195 -7.65 7.27 -0.98
N HIS A 196 -6.83 8.31 -1.11
CA HIS A 196 -6.49 9.19 0.01
C HIS A 196 -6.89 10.63 -0.33
N ILE A 197 -7.67 11.26 0.55
CA ILE A 197 -8.09 12.65 0.38
C ILE A 197 -6.93 13.56 0.78
N ALA A 198 -6.28 14.15 -0.22
CA ALA A 198 -5.15 15.05 -0.05
C ALA A 198 -5.61 16.51 -0.05
N ASN A 199 -5.28 17.23 1.02
CA ASN A 199 -5.48 18.67 1.10
C ASN A 199 -4.23 19.37 0.53
N GLY A 200 -4.35 20.00 -0.65
CA GLY A 200 -3.28 20.84 -1.21
C GLY A 200 -2.28 20.17 -2.16
N ARG A 201 -1.21 20.90 -2.56
CA ARG A 201 -0.18 20.39 -3.49
C ARG A 201 0.90 19.64 -2.70
N GLY A 202 0.88 18.31 -2.73
CA GLY A 202 2.06 17.52 -2.34
C GLY A 202 1.89 16.51 -1.23
N SER A 203 0.70 16.32 -0.66
CA SER A 203 0.46 15.21 0.27
C SER A 203 0.54 13.88 -0.49
N ASN A 204 1.55 13.07 -0.15
CA ASN A 204 1.75 11.75 -0.73
C ASN A 204 1.72 10.72 0.39
N TYR A 205 0.63 9.96 0.44
CA TYR A 205 0.36 8.93 1.45
C TYR A 205 1.53 7.96 1.64
N ILE A 206 2.27 7.68 0.57
CA ILE A 206 3.32 6.66 0.51
C ILE A 206 4.73 7.27 0.56
N ASN A 207 4.90 8.60 0.54
CA ASN A 207 6.25 9.18 0.59
C ASN A 207 6.67 9.53 2.01
N GLY A 208 7.74 8.88 2.47
CA GLY A 208 8.26 8.98 3.83
C GLY A 208 9.29 10.08 4.06
N SER A 209 9.53 11.01 3.12
CA SER A 209 10.31 12.19 3.51
C SER A 209 9.51 12.95 4.55
N SER A 210 10.13 13.20 5.71
CA SER A 210 9.53 13.73 6.95
C SER A 210 8.74 15.03 6.82
N LEU A 211 8.86 15.72 5.67
CA LEU A 211 8.14 16.93 5.33
C LEU A 211 7.00 16.72 4.30
N SER A 212 6.98 15.61 3.55
CA SER A 212 5.96 15.31 2.54
C SER A 212 4.79 14.45 3.05
N SER A 213 4.98 13.79 4.20
CA SER A 213 3.90 13.10 4.92
C SER A 213 3.13 14.04 5.85
N LYS A 214 3.58 15.29 6.02
CA LYS A 214 2.78 16.33 6.67
C LYS A 214 1.58 16.61 5.75
N PRO A 215 0.34 16.42 6.23
CA PRO A 215 -0.84 16.69 5.40
C PRO A 215 -1.01 18.17 4.99
N PHE A 216 -0.12 19.06 5.46
CA PHE A 216 -0.17 20.51 5.24
C PHE A 216 1.16 21.05 4.71
N ASN A 217 1.45 20.89 3.42
CA ASN A 217 2.56 21.60 2.77
C ASN A 217 2.13 22.65 1.74
N THR A 218 0.86 23.08 1.72
CA THR A 218 0.44 24.25 0.95
C THR A 218 -0.59 25.09 1.67
N ASP A 219 -0.34 26.40 1.69
CA ASP A 219 -1.29 27.50 1.86
C ASP A 219 -2.65 27.17 2.49
N VAL A 220 -2.70 27.25 3.82
CA VAL A 220 -3.94 27.17 4.62
C VAL A 220 -4.62 28.54 4.71
N ARG A 221 -4.14 29.57 3.99
CA ARG A 221 -4.86 30.86 3.86
C ARG A 221 -6.24 30.72 3.23
N SER A 222 -6.58 29.56 2.68
CA SER A 222 -7.94 29.23 2.23
C SER A 222 -8.61 28.23 3.16
N THR A 223 -9.34 28.74 4.14
CA THR A 223 -10.56 28.10 4.64
C THR A 223 -11.40 27.69 3.42
N GLY A 224 -11.60 26.38 3.21
CA GLY A 224 -12.38 25.86 2.07
C GLY A 224 -11.60 25.26 0.89
N THR A 225 -10.39 24.71 1.07
CA THR A 225 -9.74 23.97 -0.04
C THR A 225 -10.42 22.65 -0.34
N ASN A 226 -10.70 22.40 -1.63
CA ASN A 226 -11.14 21.10 -2.10
C ASN A 226 -10.09 20.01 -1.81
N GLY A 227 -10.51 18.94 -1.15
CA GLY A 227 -9.72 17.72 -0.99
C GLY A 227 -9.65 16.99 -2.33
N LYS A 228 -8.44 16.68 -2.80
CA LYS A 228 -8.25 15.88 -4.02
C LYS A 228 -8.25 14.40 -3.67
N LEU A 229 -9.01 13.59 -4.39
CA LEU A 229 -8.94 12.14 -4.25
C LEU A 229 -7.70 11.62 -4.98
N MET A 230 -6.67 11.26 -4.21
CA MET A 230 -5.46 10.65 -4.74
C MET A 230 -5.61 9.14 -4.78
N LEU A 231 -5.56 8.55 -5.96
CA LEU A 231 -5.61 7.09 -6.16
C LEU A 231 -4.20 6.51 -6.16
N TYR A 232 -3.99 5.44 -5.40
CA TYR A 232 -2.75 4.66 -5.32
C TYR A 232 -3.04 3.23 -5.72
N LEU A 233 -2.34 2.73 -6.73
CA LEU A 233 -2.52 1.37 -7.25
C LEU A 233 -1.19 0.63 -7.30
N SER A 234 -1.15 -0.59 -6.77
CA SER A 234 0.00 -1.47 -6.92
C SER A 234 -0.04 -2.12 -8.31
N ILE A 235 1.04 -1.97 -9.07
CA ILE A 235 1.12 -2.48 -10.44
C ILE A 235 2.50 -3.05 -10.75
N SER A 236 2.53 -3.88 -11.79
CA SER A 236 3.75 -4.48 -12.33
C SER A 236 4.07 -3.82 -13.68
N PRO A 237 4.79 -2.68 -13.70
CA PRO A 237 4.88 -1.83 -14.89
C PRO A 237 5.60 -2.52 -16.05
N GLY A 238 5.01 -2.41 -17.24
CA GLY A 238 5.69 -2.66 -18.52
C GLY A 238 6.73 -1.59 -18.88
N LYS A 239 7.17 -1.55 -20.15
CA LYS A 239 8.18 -0.58 -20.63
C LYS A 239 7.66 0.86 -20.68
N LYS A 240 6.35 1.05 -20.86
CA LYS A 240 5.69 2.37 -20.91
C LYS A 240 5.69 2.98 -19.49
N LYS A 241 6.38 4.13 -19.31
CA LYS A 241 6.50 4.84 -18.02
C LYS A 241 5.64 6.11 -17.93
N SER A 242 4.74 6.32 -18.89
CA SER A 242 3.85 7.48 -18.92
C SER A 242 2.48 7.02 -19.36
N MET A 243 1.45 7.51 -18.66
CA MET A 243 0.06 7.24 -18.99
C MET A 243 -0.65 8.57 -19.16
N ASN A 244 -1.34 8.73 -20.28
CA ASN A 244 -2.21 9.88 -20.53
C ASN A 244 -3.63 9.36 -20.70
N GLY A 245 -4.29 9.14 -19.57
CA GLY A 245 -5.60 8.52 -19.53
C GLY A 245 -6.73 9.51 -19.28
N TYR A 246 -7.92 8.96 -19.18
CA TYR A 246 -9.12 9.64 -18.70
C TYR A 246 -9.93 8.72 -17.77
N ILE A 247 -10.77 9.30 -16.92
CA ILE A 247 -11.67 8.59 -16.02
C ILE A 247 -13.10 8.66 -16.54
N ARG A 248 -13.82 7.55 -16.47
CA ARG A 248 -15.28 7.53 -16.62
C ARG A 248 -15.91 6.97 -15.36
N CYS A 249 -16.77 7.74 -14.71
CA CYS A 249 -17.46 7.30 -13.51
C CYS A 249 -18.96 7.10 -13.72
N SER A 250 -19.54 6.20 -12.94
CA SER A 250 -20.97 6.07 -12.70
C SER A 250 -21.24 6.04 -11.20
N VAL A 251 -22.43 6.48 -10.81
CA VAL A 251 -22.95 6.38 -9.44
C VAL A 251 -24.24 5.59 -9.51
N ASN A 252 -24.33 4.50 -8.75
CA ASN A 252 -25.46 3.57 -8.78
C ASN A 252 -25.79 3.07 -10.20
N GLY A 253 -24.76 2.87 -11.04
CA GLY A 253 -24.90 2.44 -12.42
C GLY A 253 -25.24 3.55 -13.42
N GLN A 254 -25.58 4.76 -12.96
CA GLN A 254 -25.85 5.89 -13.84
C GLN A 254 -24.58 6.69 -14.11
N ARG A 255 -24.26 6.90 -15.39
CA ARG A 255 -23.06 7.65 -15.78
C ARG A 255 -23.17 9.11 -15.33
N ILE A 256 -22.12 9.61 -14.68
CA ILE A 256 -22.00 11.03 -14.35
C ILE A 256 -21.06 11.70 -15.36
N LYS A 257 -21.35 12.97 -15.67
CA LYS A 257 -20.47 13.81 -16.50
C LYS A 257 -19.48 14.51 -15.60
N LEU A 258 -18.19 14.21 -15.78
CA LEU A 258 -17.12 14.87 -15.05
C LEU A 258 -16.82 16.24 -15.67
N VAL A 259 -16.45 17.22 -14.84
CA VAL A 259 -16.04 18.56 -15.31
C VAL A 259 -14.75 18.48 -16.13
N ASP A 260 -13.79 17.69 -15.64
CA ASP A 260 -12.60 17.25 -16.36
C ASP A 260 -12.55 15.72 -16.19
N ASP A 261 -12.14 14.99 -17.22
CA ASP A 261 -11.96 13.54 -17.12
C ASP A 261 -10.48 13.13 -17.20
N LYS A 262 -9.55 14.06 -17.41
CA LYS A 262 -8.14 13.75 -17.58
C LYS A 262 -7.55 13.09 -16.34
N PHE A 263 -6.74 12.05 -16.59
CA PHE A 263 -6.01 11.34 -15.56
C PHE A 263 -4.55 11.15 -15.97
N LYS A 264 -3.67 11.85 -15.27
CA LYS A 264 -2.22 11.82 -15.50
C LYS A 264 -1.52 11.30 -14.26
N PRO A 265 -1.45 9.98 -14.06
CA PRO A 265 -0.76 9.44 -12.93
C PRO A 265 0.76 9.56 -13.12
N ARG A 266 1.46 9.54 -12.00
CA ARG A 266 2.91 9.38 -11.93
C ARG A 266 3.25 8.05 -11.29
N TRP A 267 4.38 7.51 -11.70
CA TRP A 267 4.94 6.27 -11.16
C TRP A 267 5.90 6.65 -10.05
N VAL A 268 5.74 6.07 -8.86
CA VAL A 268 6.62 6.42 -7.73
C VAL A 268 7.78 5.46 -7.63
N ASN A 269 8.98 6.01 -7.43
CA ASN A 269 10.23 5.27 -7.28
C ASN A 269 10.36 4.43 -5.98
N ARG A 270 9.24 3.93 -5.43
CA ARG A 270 9.26 2.66 -4.66
C ARG A 270 9.33 1.44 -5.60
N SER A 271 9.72 1.66 -6.85
CA SER A 271 10.05 0.64 -7.84
C SER A 271 11.37 -0.04 -7.48
N TYR A 272 11.38 -1.37 -7.56
CA TYR A 272 12.62 -2.12 -7.61
C TYR A 272 12.80 -2.64 -9.02
N PHE A 273 13.91 -2.28 -9.64
CA PHE A 273 14.33 -2.82 -10.93
C PHE A 273 15.20 -4.03 -10.64
N TYR A 274 14.80 -5.18 -11.14
CA TYR A 274 15.63 -6.38 -11.12
C TYR A 274 15.93 -6.74 -12.56
N ASP A 275 17.16 -6.55 -13.00
CA ASP A 275 17.59 -6.87 -14.35
C ASP A 275 18.42 -8.16 -14.30
N SER A 276 17.84 -9.28 -14.74
CA SER A 276 18.68 -10.44 -15.09
C SER A 276 19.24 -10.21 -16.48
N ALA A 277 20.33 -9.46 -16.58
CA ALA A 277 20.94 -9.11 -17.86
C ALA A 277 22.04 -10.11 -18.25
N LEU A 278 21.77 -11.01 -19.20
CA LEU A 278 22.82 -11.70 -19.96
C LEU A 278 23.44 -10.70 -20.94
N ALA A 279 24.36 -9.87 -20.43
CA ALA A 279 25.02 -8.83 -21.20
C ALA A 279 26.11 -9.39 -22.12
N TYR A 280 25.77 -10.05 -23.23
CA TYR A 280 26.74 -10.25 -24.30
C TYR A 280 27.21 -8.89 -24.81
N ARG A 281 28.54 -8.69 -24.95
CA ARG A 281 29.14 -7.44 -25.45
C ARG A 281 28.28 -6.86 -26.59
N GLN A 282 27.77 -5.66 -26.35
CA GLN A 282 27.11 -4.75 -27.29
C GLN A 282 25.63 -4.99 -27.68
N THR A 283 24.90 -5.94 -27.10
CA THR A 283 23.41 -5.92 -27.16
C THR A 283 22.79 -6.54 -25.90
N PRO A 284 21.89 -5.86 -25.18
CA PRO A 284 21.09 -6.49 -24.13
C PRO A 284 20.05 -7.41 -24.79
N LYS A 285 20.46 -8.62 -25.18
CA LYS A 285 19.55 -9.59 -25.83
C LYS A 285 18.57 -10.24 -24.84
N PHE A 286 18.88 -10.24 -23.53
CA PHE A 286 18.01 -10.80 -22.51
C PHE A 286 18.07 -9.98 -21.22
N GLN A 287 17.02 -9.24 -20.95
CA GLN A 287 16.75 -8.54 -19.69
C GLN A 287 15.32 -8.89 -19.28
N GLU A 288 15.16 -9.79 -18.31
CA GLU A 288 13.87 -9.99 -17.66
C GLU A 288 13.79 -9.10 -16.43
N ARG A 289 12.68 -8.38 -16.34
CA ARG A 289 12.47 -7.37 -15.32
C ARG A 289 11.27 -7.72 -14.45
N VAL A 290 11.48 -7.79 -13.14
CA VAL A 290 10.38 -7.82 -12.16
C VAL A 290 10.35 -6.46 -11.50
N VAL A 291 9.22 -5.77 -11.57
CA VAL A 291 9.02 -4.49 -10.88
C VAL A 291 7.66 -4.53 -10.24
N PHE A 292 7.57 -4.04 -9.01
CA PHE A 292 6.31 -3.65 -8.40
C PHE A 292 6.43 -2.18 -8.00
N THR A 293 5.45 -1.37 -8.37
CA THR A 293 5.45 0.06 -8.09
C THR A 293 4.05 0.54 -7.74
N TYR A 294 3.96 1.77 -7.23
CA TYR A 294 2.69 2.47 -7.10
C TYR A 294 2.49 3.42 -8.26
N MET A 295 1.36 3.29 -8.95
CA MET A 295 0.80 4.34 -9.78
C MET A 295 -0.03 5.26 -8.90
N ILE A 296 0.30 6.55 -8.92
CA ILE A 296 -0.37 7.57 -8.10
C ILE A 296 -0.90 8.65 -9.01
N GLY A 297 -2.20 8.91 -8.96
CA GLY A 297 -2.83 9.98 -9.73
C GLY A 297 -3.94 10.66 -8.95
N ALA A 298 -4.13 11.95 -9.16
CA ALA A 298 -5.33 12.64 -8.70
C ALA A 298 -6.49 12.20 -9.59
N LEU A 299 -7.54 11.63 -9.01
CA LEU A 299 -8.81 11.50 -9.68
C LEU A 299 -9.35 12.91 -9.97
N PRO A 300 -10.09 13.11 -11.06
CA PRO A 300 -10.79 14.37 -11.32
C PRO A 300 -12.06 14.48 -10.46
N LEU A 301 -11.94 14.11 -9.19
CA LEU A 301 -12.97 14.11 -8.16
C LEU A 301 -12.46 14.86 -6.94
N LEU A 302 -13.36 15.61 -6.32
CA LEU A 302 -13.06 16.51 -5.20
C LEU A 302 -13.97 16.25 -4.01
N THR A 303 -13.59 16.79 -2.86
CA THR A 303 -14.44 16.97 -1.68
C THR A 303 -14.35 18.43 -1.20
N GLY A 304 -15.36 18.96 -0.54
CA GLY A 304 -15.32 20.27 0.11
C GLY A 304 -16.03 21.41 -0.64
N GLU A 305 -15.89 22.62 -0.11
CA GLU A 305 -16.84 23.71 -0.38
C GLU A 305 -16.62 24.47 -1.70
N ARG A 306 -15.45 24.48 -2.34
CA ARG A 306 -15.21 25.31 -3.55
C ARG A 306 -15.81 24.73 -4.84
N ASP A 307 -16.30 25.63 -5.69
CA ASP A 307 -17.31 25.33 -6.73
C ASP A 307 -16.84 24.72 -8.05
N VAL A 308 -15.53 24.52 -8.27
CA VAL A 308 -15.05 24.10 -9.60
C VAL A 308 -14.52 22.67 -9.57
N GLY A 309 -15.37 21.72 -9.96
CA GLY A 309 -15.04 20.32 -10.20
C GLY A 309 -16.21 19.39 -9.87
N THR A 310 -16.04 18.09 -10.14
CA THR A 310 -17.02 17.08 -9.73
C THR A 310 -16.76 16.68 -8.28
N LYS A 311 -17.70 17.00 -7.39
CA LYS A 311 -17.62 16.66 -5.97
C LYS A 311 -18.26 15.30 -5.70
N ILE A 312 -17.71 14.55 -4.75
CA ILE A 312 -18.25 13.22 -4.44
C ILE A 312 -19.51 13.30 -3.58
N GLU A 313 -19.61 14.32 -2.72
CA GLU A 313 -20.74 14.56 -1.81
C GLU A 313 -22.03 14.91 -2.54
N ASP A 314 -21.94 15.47 -3.76
CA ASP A 314 -23.09 15.79 -4.60
C ASP A 314 -23.74 14.54 -5.22
N HIS A 315 -23.04 13.39 -5.17
CA HIS A 315 -23.52 12.13 -5.73
C HIS A 315 -23.28 10.96 -4.76
N PRO A 316 -24.05 10.88 -3.66
CA PRO A 316 -23.97 9.75 -2.72
C PRO A 316 -24.37 8.44 -3.41
N GLY A 317 -23.74 7.34 -3.00
CA GLY A 317 -24.01 6.00 -3.50
C GLY A 317 -22.76 5.23 -3.94
N LYS A 318 -22.97 4.23 -4.78
CA LYS A 318 -21.92 3.31 -5.23
C LYS A 318 -21.23 3.85 -6.46
N TRP A 319 -19.98 4.26 -6.29
CA TRP A 319 -19.13 4.77 -7.35
C TRP A 319 -18.42 3.63 -8.07
N GLU A 320 -18.46 3.66 -9.41
CA GLU A 320 -17.59 2.85 -10.25
C GLU A 320 -16.87 3.77 -11.25
N CYS A 321 -15.55 3.84 -11.15
CA CYS A 321 -14.72 4.65 -12.03
C CYS A 321 -13.77 3.77 -12.85
N SER A 322 -13.93 3.80 -14.16
CA SER A 322 -12.99 3.18 -15.11
C SER A 322 -11.84 4.15 -15.38
N VAL A 323 -10.61 3.67 -15.23
CA VAL A 323 -9.38 4.33 -15.71
C VAL A 323 -9.16 3.85 -17.13
N LEU A 324 -9.11 4.75 -18.10
CA LEU A 324 -8.93 4.43 -19.51
C LEU A 324 -7.64 5.02 -20.07
N GLU A 325 -7.00 4.32 -21.00
CA GLU A 325 -5.91 4.81 -21.84
C GLU A 325 -6.10 4.25 -23.25
N ASP A 326 -5.95 5.09 -24.27
CA ASP A 326 -6.04 4.69 -25.69
C ASP A 326 -7.34 3.93 -26.03
N GLY A 327 -8.44 4.23 -25.33
CA GLY A 327 -9.75 3.58 -25.49
C GLY A 327 -9.94 2.28 -24.71
N GLU A 328 -8.89 1.76 -24.05
CA GLU A 328 -8.93 0.54 -23.26
C GLU A 328 -9.16 0.85 -21.77
N VAL A 329 -9.94 0.00 -21.10
CA VAL A 329 -10.04 0.05 -19.63
C VAL A 329 -8.78 -0.56 -19.04
N ILE A 330 -8.09 0.19 -18.19
CA ILE A 330 -6.86 -0.20 -17.50
C ILE A 330 -7.16 -0.76 -16.11
N ARG A 331 -8.08 -0.12 -15.39
CA ARG A 331 -8.61 -0.54 -14.09
C ARG A 331 -10.05 -0.08 -13.97
N LYS A 332 -10.87 -0.80 -13.21
CA LYS A 332 -12.08 -0.21 -12.61
C LYS A 332 -11.90 -0.13 -11.10
N ILE A 333 -12.27 1.00 -10.54
CA ILE A 333 -12.17 1.31 -9.13
C ILE A 333 -13.58 1.45 -8.58
N ARG A 334 -13.88 0.79 -7.44
CA ARG A 334 -15.18 0.92 -6.79
C ARG A 334 -15.03 1.33 -5.33
N PHE A 335 -15.89 2.26 -4.94
CA PHE A 335 -16.01 2.75 -3.57
C PHE A 335 -17.44 3.27 -3.34
N GLU A 336 -17.78 3.56 -2.11
CA GLU A 336 -19.11 4.06 -1.75
C GLU A 336 -18.98 5.40 -1.04
N VAL A 337 -19.92 6.30 -1.32
CA VAL A 337 -20.05 7.60 -0.66
C VAL A 337 -21.37 7.60 0.09
N GLY A 338 -21.31 7.83 1.39
CA GLY A 338 -22.47 7.86 2.28
C GLY A 338 -23.35 9.08 2.02
N SER A 339 -24.54 9.08 2.64
CA SER A 339 -25.45 10.24 2.61
C SER A 339 -24.88 11.49 3.29
N ASP A 340 -23.84 11.33 4.10
CA ASP A 340 -23.08 12.43 4.72
C ASP A 340 -21.98 13.01 3.80
N GLY A 341 -21.91 12.54 2.54
CA GLY A 341 -20.95 12.98 1.55
C GLY A 341 -19.54 12.44 1.74
N LYS A 342 -19.32 11.51 2.67
CA LYS A 342 -17.99 10.94 2.95
C LYS A 342 -17.83 9.58 2.31
N ILE A 343 -16.59 9.21 1.98
CA ILE A 343 -16.28 7.86 1.53
C ILE A 343 -16.54 6.89 2.69
N VAL A 344 -17.33 5.86 2.43
CA VAL A 344 -17.58 4.77 3.37
C VAL A 344 -16.33 3.87 3.41
N PRO A 345 -15.75 3.59 4.60
CA PRO A 345 -14.62 2.67 4.69
C PRO A 345 -14.94 1.30 4.11
N HIS A 346 -13.97 0.69 3.43
CA HIS A 346 -14.15 -0.65 2.86
C HIS A 346 -14.47 -1.68 3.95
N PRO A 347 -15.22 -2.76 3.65
CA PRO A 347 -15.51 -3.82 4.64
C PRO A 347 -14.27 -4.37 5.38
N GLU A 348 -13.12 -4.51 4.69
CA GLU A 348 -11.85 -4.93 5.34
C GLU A 348 -11.30 -3.89 6.33
N GLN A 349 -11.60 -2.61 6.15
CA GLN A 349 -11.27 -1.56 7.13
C GLN A 349 -12.29 -1.54 8.28
N GLN A 350 -13.58 -1.68 7.97
CA GLN A 350 -14.66 -1.70 8.97
C GLN A 350 -14.53 -2.88 9.93
N SER A 351 -14.03 -4.03 9.47
CA SER A 351 -13.76 -5.20 10.31
C SER A 351 -12.51 -5.05 11.20
N GLY A 352 -11.72 -4.00 11.03
CA GLY A 352 -10.43 -3.82 11.69
C GLY A 352 -9.32 -4.72 11.15
N ASN A 353 -9.57 -5.51 10.10
CA ASN A 353 -8.56 -6.35 9.46
C ASN A 353 -7.43 -5.50 8.86
N VAL A 354 -7.79 -4.37 8.25
CA VAL A 354 -6.87 -3.40 7.66
C VAL A 354 -7.03 -2.06 8.33
N ASN A 355 -5.91 -1.40 8.56
CA ASN A 355 -5.88 -0.07 9.09
C ASN A 355 -5.12 0.84 8.13
N LEU A 356 -5.75 1.94 7.73
CA LEU A 356 -5.14 2.97 6.90
C LEU A 356 -5.09 4.28 7.70
N TYR A 357 -4.15 5.14 7.33
CA TYR A 357 -4.01 6.45 7.96
C TYR A 357 -5.21 7.35 7.67
N TYR A 358 -5.33 8.43 8.44
CA TYR A 358 -6.42 9.39 8.31
C TYR A 358 -6.71 9.76 6.84
N ASN A 359 -8.00 9.82 6.48
CA ASN A 359 -8.49 10.10 5.13
C ASN A 359 -8.05 9.13 4.03
N ALA A 360 -7.59 7.93 4.36
CA ALA A 360 -7.32 6.87 3.40
C ALA A 360 -8.34 5.74 3.48
N PHE A 361 -8.78 5.31 2.30
CA PHE A 361 -9.83 4.34 2.08
C PHE A 361 -9.31 3.28 1.12
N LEU A 362 -9.41 2.02 1.51
CA LEU A 362 -9.21 0.88 0.64
C LEU A 362 -10.36 0.89 -0.38
N VAL A 363 -10.05 0.56 -1.62
CA VAL A 363 -11.03 0.50 -2.70
C VAL A 363 -10.88 -0.78 -3.49
N ASP A 364 -11.98 -1.27 -4.03
CA ASP A 364 -11.97 -2.44 -4.90
C ASP A 364 -11.33 -2.09 -6.23
N VAL A 365 -10.41 -2.95 -6.67
CA VAL A 365 -9.72 -2.81 -7.96
C VAL A 365 -10.04 -4.01 -8.82
N GLU A 366 -10.74 -3.79 -9.92
CA GLU A 366 -10.90 -4.78 -10.99
C GLU A 366 -9.83 -4.57 -12.06
N ILE A 367 -9.14 -5.65 -12.36
CA ILE A 367 -8.20 -5.73 -13.49
C ILE A 367 -8.95 -6.38 -14.65
N PRO A 368 -8.93 -5.80 -15.87
CA PRO A 368 -9.51 -6.41 -17.05
C PRO A 368 -9.03 -7.86 -17.26
N LYS A 369 -9.88 -8.69 -17.85
CA LYS A 369 -9.53 -10.09 -18.19
C LYS A 369 -8.28 -10.12 -19.06
N GLY A 370 -7.27 -10.89 -18.62
CA GLY A 370 -5.97 -10.97 -19.30
C GLY A 370 -4.94 -9.92 -18.87
N GLY A 371 -5.32 -8.99 -17.97
CA GLY A 371 -4.49 -7.90 -17.48
C GLY A 371 -4.45 -6.69 -18.42
N ALA A 372 -4.19 -5.50 -17.89
CA ALA A 372 -4.13 -4.28 -18.69
C ALA A 372 -2.75 -4.10 -19.35
N SER A 373 -2.67 -3.29 -20.41
CA SER A 373 -1.43 -2.99 -21.15
C SER A 373 -0.29 -2.46 -20.27
N ILE A 374 -0.63 -1.77 -19.16
CA ILE A 374 0.34 -1.28 -18.17
C ILE A 374 1.03 -2.41 -17.36
N ASP A 375 0.41 -3.60 -17.30
CA ASP A 375 0.92 -4.73 -16.52
C ASP A 375 1.81 -5.64 -17.36
N GLU A 376 3.02 -5.90 -16.88
CA GLU A 376 3.96 -6.88 -17.44
C GLU A 376 3.72 -8.27 -16.85
N ARG A 377 3.48 -8.34 -15.53
CA ARG A 377 3.42 -9.60 -14.78
C ARG A 377 2.34 -9.54 -13.70
N LEU A 378 1.33 -10.40 -13.81
CA LEU A 378 0.30 -10.59 -12.79
C LEU A 378 0.13 -12.07 -12.50
N MET A 379 -0.06 -12.39 -11.22
CA MET A 379 -0.32 -13.75 -10.75
C MET A 379 -1.40 -13.71 -9.66
N PRO A 380 -2.52 -14.42 -9.84
CA PRO A 380 -3.53 -14.55 -8.80
C PRO A 380 -2.91 -15.22 -7.56
N GLN A 381 -3.02 -14.58 -6.40
CA GLN A 381 -2.45 -15.08 -5.14
C GLN A 381 -3.34 -14.73 -3.95
N GLN A 382 -4.59 -15.22 -3.98
CA GLN A 382 -5.58 -14.98 -2.94
C GLN A 382 -5.08 -15.39 -1.54
N GLU A 383 -4.48 -16.58 -1.44
CA GLU A 383 -3.94 -17.15 -0.19
C GLU A 383 -2.70 -16.44 0.34
N ALA A 384 -2.01 -15.65 -0.49
CA ALA A 384 -0.85 -14.90 -0.04
C ALA A 384 -1.24 -13.66 0.77
N GLY A 385 -2.52 -13.28 0.76
CA GLY A 385 -2.99 -12.06 1.41
C GLY A 385 -2.48 -10.78 0.74
N PHE A 386 -2.93 -9.64 1.24
CA PHE A 386 -2.53 -8.31 0.78
C PHE A 386 -1.74 -7.59 1.87
N PHE A 387 -1.13 -6.44 1.54
CA PHE A 387 -0.24 -5.71 2.46
C PHE A 387 0.75 -6.64 3.19
N TYR A 388 1.40 -7.52 2.42
CA TYR A 388 2.37 -8.50 2.91
C TYR A 388 1.79 -9.54 3.89
N GLY A 389 0.79 -10.31 3.44
CA GLY A 389 0.32 -11.49 4.18
C GLY A 389 -0.93 -11.29 5.02
N ILE A 390 -1.58 -10.13 4.99
CA ILE A 390 -2.86 -9.91 5.68
C ILE A 390 -3.95 -10.65 4.89
N PRO A 391 -4.68 -11.59 5.49
CA PRO A 391 -5.67 -12.38 4.76
C PRO A 391 -6.87 -11.52 4.37
N TRP A 392 -7.50 -11.86 3.26
CA TRP A 392 -8.81 -11.31 2.90
C TRP A 392 -9.89 -11.94 3.79
N THR A 393 -10.53 -11.14 4.63
CA THR A 393 -11.50 -11.64 5.61
C THR A 393 -12.93 -11.51 5.13
N THR A 394 -13.20 -10.52 4.30
CA THR A 394 -14.55 -10.18 3.82
C THR A 394 -14.85 -10.82 2.47
N ARG A 395 -16.14 -10.99 2.16
CA ARG A 395 -16.59 -11.49 0.86
C ARG A 395 -16.12 -10.59 -0.29
N THR A 396 -16.23 -9.27 -0.12
CA THR A 396 -15.79 -8.27 -1.10
C THR A 396 -14.29 -8.39 -1.37
N GLY A 397 -13.47 -8.41 -0.31
CA GLY A 397 -12.03 -8.55 -0.44
C GLY A 397 -11.60 -9.87 -1.12
N LYS A 398 -12.22 -10.99 -0.73
CA LYS A 398 -11.98 -12.29 -1.39
C LYS A 398 -12.33 -12.26 -2.88
N ALA A 399 -13.44 -11.61 -3.24
CA ALA A 399 -13.84 -11.46 -4.63
C ALA A 399 -12.84 -10.61 -5.44
N ALA A 400 -12.37 -9.50 -4.88
CA ALA A 400 -11.35 -8.65 -5.50
C ALA A 400 -10.04 -9.44 -5.75
N ALA A 401 -9.57 -10.17 -4.74
CA ALA A 401 -8.39 -11.03 -4.85
C ALA A 401 -8.56 -12.12 -5.92
N ALA A 402 -9.76 -12.69 -6.03
CA ALA A 402 -10.07 -13.72 -7.01
C ALA A 402 -10.17 -13.19 -8.45
N GLY A 403 -10.53 -11.92 -8.62
CA GLY A 403 -10.62 -11.25 -9.91
C GLY A 403 -9.26 -10.92 -10.56
N VAL A 404 -8.14 -11.11 -9.87
CA VAL A 404 -6.80 -10.82 -10.43
C VAL A 404 -6.52 -11.76 -11.60
N SER A 405 -6.35 -11.20 -12.80
CA SER A 405 -5.95 -11.96 -13.98
C SER A 405 -4.50 -12.42 -13.92
N LYS A 406 -4.20 -13.57 -14.53
CA LYS A 406 -2.82 -13.97 -14.81
C LYS A 406 -2.33 -13.26 -16.07
N LYS A 407 -1.13 -12.69 -16.01
CA LYS A 407 -0.46 -12.07 -17.18
C LYS A 407 1.05 -12.29 -17.10
N GLY A 408 1.66 -12.65 -18.24
CA GLY A 408 3.09 -12.89 -18.33
C GLY A 408 3.58 -14.02 -17.41
N LYS A 409 4.90 -14.06 -17.18
CA LYS A 409 5.51 -14.95 -16.18
C LYS A 409 5.72 -14.17 -14.90
N PRO A 410 5.31 -14.67 -13.72
CA PRO A 410 5.43 -13.92 -12.46
C PRO A 410 6.87 -13.60 -12.06
N TYR A 411 7.81 -14.45 -12.49
CA TYR A 411 9.23 -14.35 -12.19
C TYR A 411 10.06 -14.65 -13.44
N PRO A 412 11.34 -14.25 -13.46
CA PRO A 412 12.25 -14.58 -14.54
C PRO A 412 12.43 -16.10 -14.65
N VAL A 413 12.57 -16.59 -15.87
CA VAL A 413 13.01 -17.97 -16.14
C VAL A 413 14.47 -17.89 -16.53
N LEU A 414 15.33 -18.35 -15.62
CA LEU A 414 16.74 -18.43 -15.93
C LEU A 414 16.95 -19.36 -17.12
N PRO A 415 17.78 -18.97 -18.10
CA PRO A 415 18.20 -19.89 -19.14
C PRO A 415 18.87 -21.11 -18.49
N LYS A 416 18.52 -22.29 -18.99
CA LYS A 416 19.06 -23.56 -18.52
C LYS A 416 20.56 -23.66 -18.77
#